data_AF-A0A375J6Q2-F1
#
_entry.id   AF-A0A375J6Q2-F1
#
_cell.length_a   1.000
_cell.length_b   1.000
_cell.length_c   1.000
_cell.angle_alpha   90.00
_cell.angle_beta   90.00
_cell.angle_gamma   90.00
#
_symmetry.space_group_name_H-M   'P 1'
#
loop_
_entity.id
_entity.type
_entity.pdbx_description
1 polymer ?
#
loop_
_entity_poly.entity_id
_entity_poly.type
_entity_poly.pdbx_seq_one_letter_code
_entity_poly.pdbx_strand_id
1 'polypeptide(L)' 'MTLCTACQAIERHVRGAPGHAALRITDTRRIKPPRSAAITISSFVCQDCGALWTYRDQKSGPEQGWDLPTPTQ' A
#
# COMPACT_ATOMS: atom_id res chain seq x y z
N MET A 1 -7.43 -16.78 0.60
CA MET A 1 -5.97 -16.58 0.78
C MET A 1 -5.74 -15.97 2.15
N THR A 2 -4.91 -16.60 2.98
CA THR A 2 -4.60 -16.10 4.33
C THR A 2 -3.36 -15.22 4.23
N LEU A 3 -3.42 -14.00 4.77
CA LEU A 3 -2.24 -13.14 4.90
C LEU A 3 -1.25 -13.78 5.87
N CYS A 4 0.04 -13.67 5.62
CA CYS A 4 1.04 -14.06 6.62
C CYS A 4 1.01 -13.11 7.82
N THR A 5 1.54 -13.54 8.97
CA THR A 5 1.55 -12.76 10.21
C THR A 5 2.15 -11.36 10.03
N ALA A 6 3.19 -11.23 9.20
CA ALA A 6 3.82 -9.96 8.91
C ALA A 6 2.91 -9.01 8.12
N CYS A 7 2.15 -9.52 7.15
CA CYS A 7 1.13 -8.74 6.44
C CYS A 7 -0.01 -8.31 7.38
N GLN A 8 -0.42 -9.18 8.31
CA GLN A 8 -1.46 -8.84 9.29
C GLN A 8 -1.02 -7.76 10.28
N ALA A 9 0.28 -7.66 10.55
CA ALA A 9 0.86 -6.67 11.45
C ALA A 9 1.05 -5.28 10.82
N ILE A 10 0.81 -5.11 9.51
CA ILE A 10 0.96 -3.81 8.85
C ILE A 10 -0.14 -2.86 9.31
N GLU A 11 0.27 -1.68 9.80
CA GLU A 11 -0.65 -0.59 10.09
C GLU A 11 -1.17 0.06 8.81
N ARG A 12 -2.45 -0.17 8.54
CA ARG A 12 -3.19 0.43 7.42
C ARG A 12 -3.61 1.85 7.73
N HIS A 13 -3.80 2.66 6.70
CA HIS A 13 -4.27 4.05 6.81
C HIS A 13 -3.32 5.00 7.58
N VAL A 14 -2.10 4.56 7.91
CA VAL A 14 -1.08 5.32 8.63
C VAL A 14 0.05 5.71 7.67
N ARG A 15 0.26 7.01 7.50
CA ARG A 15 1.35 7.53 6.65
C ARG A 15 2.69 7.32 7.35
N GLY A 16 3.65 6.75 6.63
CA GLY A 16 4.98 6.45 7.14
C GLY A 16 5.06 5.19 8.00
N ALA A 17 3.96 4.45 8.15
CA ALA A 17 4.01 3.15 8.82
C ALA A 17 4.98 2.21 8.09
N PRO A 18 5.79 1.44 8.83
CA PRO A 18 6.72 0.51 8.23
C PRO A 18 5.96 -0.63 7.55
N GLY A 19 6.31 -0.93 6.30
CA GLY A 19 5.98 -2.22 5.70
C GLY A 19 6.86 -3.33 6.31
N HIS A 20 6.55 -4.59 6.01
CA HIS A 20 7.43 -5.69 6.41
C HIS A 20 8.45 -6.05 5.32
N ALA A 21 9.52 -6.74 5.71
CA ALA A 21 10.69 -6.98 4.87
C ALA A 21 10.44 -7.79 3.59
N ALA A 22 9.39 -8.61 3.54
CA ALA A 22 9.09 -9.44 2.36
C ALA A 22 8.21 -8.73 1.33
N LEU A 23 7.82 -7.47 1.56
CA LEU A 23 7.15 -6.66 0.54
C LEU A 23 8.16 -6.20 -0.51
N ARG A 24 7.93 -6.63 -1.74
CA ARG A 24 8.70 -6.17 -2.89
C ARG A 24 7.88 -5.22 -3.72
N ILE A 25 8.45 -4.05 -4.00
CA ILE A 25 7.82 -3.07 -4.88
C ILE A 25 7.76 -3.61 -6.31
N THR A 26 6.61 -3.47 -6.95
CA THR A 26 6.36 -3.93 -8.32
C THR A 26 6.10 -2.76 -9.26
N ASP A 27 5.39 -1.74 -8.79
CA ASP A 27 5.04 -0.56 -9.56
C ASP A 27 5.08 0.69 -8.67
N THR A 28 5.37 1.83 -9.27
CA THR A 28 5.24 3.13 -8.61
C THR A 28 4.68 4.13 -9.59
N ARG A 29 3.49 4.64 -9.25
CA ARG A 29 2.78 5.62 -10.05
C ARG A 29 2.58 6.89 -9.26
N ARG A 30 2.94 8.02 -9.89
CA ARG A 30 2.60 9.34 -9.36
C ARG A 30 1.41 9.91 -10.12
N ILE A 31 0.35 10.23 -9.40
CA ILE A 31 -0.86 10.86 -9.93
C ILE A 31 -0.90 12.30 -9.43
N LYS A 32 -1.17 13.25 -10.32
CA LYS A 32 -1.35 14.66 -9.94
C LYS A 32 -2.75 15.11 -10.39
N PRO A 33 -3.77 14.91 -9.54
CA PRO A 33 -5.13 15.32 -9.89
C PRO A 33 -5.21 16.85 -9.98
N PRO A 34 -6.03 17.40 -10.90
CA PRO A 34 -6.30 18.83 -10.93
C PRO A 34 -6.93 19.29 -9.61
N ARG A 35 -6.39 20.35 -9.01
CA ARG A 35 -6.80 20.92 -7.71
C ARG A 35 -6.49 20.09 -6.46
N SER A 36 -5.73 19.01 -6.55
CA SER A 36 -5.29 18.22 -5.38
C SER A 36 -3.77 18.10 -5.30
N ALA A 37 -3.27 17.74 -4.12
CA ALA A 37 -1.87 17.39 -3.94
C ALA A 37 -1.50 16.17 -4.81
N ALA A 38 -0.23 16.08 -5.21
CA ALA A 38 0.25 14.88 -5.88
C ALA A 38 0.17 13.68 -4.93
N ILE A 39 -0.27 12.55 -5.48
CA ILE A 39 -0.41 11.27 -4.79
C ILE A 39 0.61 10.31 -5.40
N THR A 40 1.44 9.69 -4.57
CA THR A 40 2.34 8.65 -5.02
C THR A 40 1.80 7.31 -4.56
N ILE A 41 1.41 6.46 -5.50
CA ILE A 41 0.87 5.14 -5.26
C ILE A 41 1.98 4.14 -5.61
N SER A 42 2.41 3.35 -4.63
CA SER A 42 3.41 2.30 -4.80
C SER A 42 2.75 0.96 -4.56
N SER A 43 2.84 0.06 -5.55
CA SER A 43 2.30 -1.29 -5.46
C SER A 43 3.41 -2.24 -5.01
N PHE A 44 3.05 -3.13 -4.10
CA PHE A 44 3.95 -4.12 -3.53
C PHE A 44 3.30 -5.50 -3.60
N VAL A 45 4.13 -6.52 -3.70
CA VAL A 45 3.72 -7.91 -3.57
C VAL A 45 4.53 -8.56 -2.45
N CYS A 46 3.84 -9.21 -1.53
CA CYS A 46 4.47 -10.00 -0.49
C CYS A 46 5.05 -11.27 -1.13
N GLN A 47 6.35 -11.48 -1.00
CA GLN A 47 7.02 -12.68 -1.52
C GLN A 47 6.71 -13.95 -0.69
N ASP A 48 6.12 -13.79 0.50
CA ASP A 48 5.80 -14.89 1.41
C ASP A 48 4.39 -15.46 1.17
N CYS A 49 3.37 -14.60 1.13
CA CYS A 49 1.97 -15.02 0.95
C CYS A 49 1.36 -14.62 -0.40
N GLY A 50 2.08 -13.84 -1.23
CA GLY A 50 1.57 -13.34 -2.51
C GLY A 50 0.59 -12.16 -2.39
N ALA A 51 0.35 -11.63 -1.18
CA ALA A 51 -0.57 -10.51 -0.98
C ALA A 51 -0.10 -9.25 -1.70
N LEU A 52 -1.00 -8.65 -2.46
CA LEU A 52 -0.78 -7.35 -3.09
C LEU A 52 -1.09 -6.26 -2.06
N TRP A 53 -0.19 -5.32 -1.91
CA TRP A 53 -0.29 -4.17 -1.02
C TRP A 53 -0.10 -2.89 -1.82
N THR A 54 -0.84 -1.86 -1.46
CA THR A 54 -0.70 -0.53 -2.06
C THR A 54 -0.32 0.45 -0.96
N TYR A 55 0.75 1.20 -1.16
CA TYR A 55 1.10 2.32 -0.29
C TYR A 55 0.82 3.64 -1.01
N ARG A 56 -0.04 4.48 -0.43
CA ARG A 56 -0.36 5.80 -0.97
C ARG A 56 0.30 6.88 -0.12
N ASP A 57 1.37 7.49 -0.61
CA ASP A 57 1.90 8.73 -0.06
C ASP A 57 1.09 9.91 -0.61
N GLN A 58 0.16 10.39 0.22
CA GLN A 58 -0.59 11.62 -0.02
C GLN A 58 -0.59 12.49 1.23
N LYS A 59 -0.67 13.81 1.03
CA LYS A 59 -0.67 14.78 2.14
C LYS A 59 -1.98 14.75 2.94
N SER A 60 -3.10 14.43 2.29
CA SER A 60 -4.42 14.43 2.89
C SER A 60 -5.33 13.48 2.11
N GLY A 61 -6.01 12.56 2.80
CA GLY A 61 -6.97 11.64 2.20
C GLY A 61 -7.17 10.38 3.04
N PRO A 62 -8.37 9.77 3.03
CA PRO A 62 -8.67 8.59 3.85
C PRO A 62 -7.86 7.35 3.44
N GLU A 63 -7.34 7.34 2.21
CA GLU A 63 -6.57 6.23 1.66
C GLU A 63 -5.04 6.36 1.90
N GLN A 64 -4.60 7.28 2.76
CA GLN A 64 -3.15 7.50 3.00
C GLN A 64 -2.48 6.30 3.66
N GLY A 65 -1.22 6.00 3.34
CA GLY A 65 -0.49 4.88 3.94
C GLY A 65 -0.77 3.54 3.27
N TRP A 66 -0.64 2.45 4.02
CA TRP A 66 -0.85 1.09 3.52
C TRP A 66 -2.33 0.78 3.36
N ASP A 67 -2.63 0.14 2.25
CA ASP A 67 -3.95 -0.37 1.89
C ASP A 67 -3.78 -1.74 1.25
N LEU A 68 -4.65 -2.67 1.64
CA LEU A 68 -4.67 -3.98 1.03
C LEU A 68 -5.78 -3.95 -0.03
N PRO A 69 -5.45 -3.99 -1.34
CA PRO A 69 -6.48 -4.22 -2.35
C PRO A 69 -7.19 -5.52 -2.00
N THR A 70 -8.44 -5.43 -1.55
CA THR A 70 -9.33 -6.58 -1.53
C THR A 70 -9.32 -7.14 -2.94
N PRO A 71 -8.93 -8.40 -3.17
CA PRO A 71 -9.08 -8.99 -4.49
C PRO A 71 -10.57 -8.88 -4.83
N THR A 72 -10.90 -8.05 -5.82
CA THR A 72 -12.22 -8.06 -6.44
C THR A 72 -12.43 -9.49 -6.91
N GLN A 73 -13.32 -10.19 -6.20
CA GLN A 73 -13.72 -11.57 -6.45
C GLN A 73 -14.42 -11.69 -7.80
#